data_AF-A0A2N5KNM2-F1
#
_entry.id   AF-A0A2N5KNM2-F1
#
_cell.length_a   1.000
_cell.length_b   1.000
_cell.length_c   1.000
_cell.angle_alpha   90.00
_cell.angle_beta   90.00
_cell.angle_gamma   90.00
#
_symmetry.space_group_name_H-M   'P 1'
#
loop_
_entity.id
_entity.type
_entity.pdbx_description
1 polymer ?
#
loop_
_entity_poly.entity_id
_entity_poly.type
_entity_poly.pdbx_seq_one_letter_code
_entity_poly.pdbx_strand_id
1 'polypeptide(L)'
;MSAIESRSSSGILRIGALILALATAGVHLYLFFIEGFLGSATMLPIYQLLFVGNFLTYTTLAIVLNLPVPSLARYRPVVRALLIAVAVASIISYFYVGVTDTTGDVTKIIEVLLISLLTVDAGVARGMASAAAQLVIGAAAGIVMFLTLLVLGLLP
;
A
#
# COMPACT_ATOMS: atom_id res chain seq x y z
N MET A 1 -25.48 -14.60 5.73
CA MET A 1 -24.44 -14.06 6.62
C MET A 1 -25.08 -13.01 7.51
N SER A 2 -24.95 -13.15 8.82
CA SER A 2 -25.54 -12.22 9.79
C SER A 2 -24.75 -10.89 9.86
N ALA A 3 -25.36 -9.83 10.40
CA ALA A 3 -24.69 -8.54 10.59
C ALA A 3 -23.51 -8.60 11.58
N ILE A 4 -23.42 -9.65 12.39
CA ILE A 4 -22.33 -9.89 13.35
C ILE A 4 -21.16 -10.57 12.64
N GLU A 5 -21.44 -11.59 11.83
CA GLU A 5 -20.43 -12.30 11.02
C GLU A 5 -19.70 -11.34 10.07
N SER A 6 -20.43 -10.48 9.34
CA SER A 6 -19.83 -9.50 8.42
C SER A 6 -18.89 -8.50 9.11
N ARG A 7 -19.23 -8.05 10.33
CA ARG A 7 -18.39 -7.15 11.12
C ARG A 7 -17.13 -7.84 11.60
N SER A 8 -17.25 -9.09 12.08
CA SER A 8 -16.13 -9.91 12.52
C SER A 8 -15.15 -10.19 11.37
N SER A 9 -15.67 -10.64 10.23
CA SER A 9 -14.86 -10.91 9.02
C SER A 9 -14.16 -9.65 8.52
N SER A 10 -14.84 -8.51 8.47
CA SER A 10 -14.21 -7.22 8.11
C SER A 10 -13.12 -6.81 9.11
N GLY A 11 -13.31 -7.08 10.41
CA GLY A 11 -12.27 -6.87 11.42
C GLY A 11 -11.00 -7.68 11.14
N ILE A 12 -11.14 -8.99 10.90
CA ILE A 12 -10.02 -9.89 10.60
C ILE A 12 -9.28 -9.46 9.33
N LEU A 13 -10.01 -9.12 8.26
CA LEU A 13 -9.42 -8.68 6.99
C LEU A 13 -8.60 -7.39 7.16
N ARG A 14 -9.08 -6.45 7.99
CA ARG A 14 -8.36 -5.20 8.26
C ARG A 14 -7.10 -5.41 9.09
N ILE A 15 -7.12 -6.34 10.05
CA ILE A 15 -5.92 -6.73 10.79
C ILE A 15 -4.90 -7.38 9.85
N GLY A 16 -5.34 -8.26 8.94
CA GLY A 16 -4.47 -8.82 7.90
C GLY A 16 -3.86 -7.72 7.02
N ALA A 17 -4.67 -6.77 6.55
CA ALA A 17 -4.19 -5.63 5.78
C ALA A 17 -3.23 -4.73 6.57
N LEU A 18 -3.46 -4.54 7.89
CA LEU A 18 -2.54 -3.83 8.78
C LEU A 18 -1.18 -4.51 8.81
N ILE A 19 -1.14 -5.82 9.01
CA ILE A 19 0.10 -6.60 9.09
C ILE A 19 0.86 -6.51 7.76
N LEU A 20 0.20 -6.73 6.62
CA LEU A 20 0.86 -6.67 5.31
C LEU A 20 1.36 -5.26 4.98
N ALA A 21 0.59 -4.22 5.31
CA ALA A 21 1.01 -2.84 5.09
C ALA A 21 2.20 -2.47 5.98
N LEU A 22 2.22 -2.89 7.25
CA LEU A 22 3.35 -2.65 8.14
C LEU A 22 4.59 -3.47 7.75
N ALA A 23 4.41 -4.70 7.24
CA ALA A 23 5.52 -5.47 6.68
C ALA A 23 6.14 -4.75 5.47
N THR A 24 5.30 -4.28 4.54
CA THR A 24 5.73 -3.47 3.38
C THR A 24 6.45 -2.19 3.82
N ALA A 25 5.87 -1.46 4.78
CA ALA A 25 6.47 -0.26 5.35
C ALA A 25 7.84 -0.56 5.99
N GLY A 26 7.95 -1.66 6.73
CA GLY A 26 9.19 -2.12 7.35
C GLY A 26 10.28 -2.40 6.33
N VAL A 27 9.95 -3.02 5.19
CA VAL A 27 10.92 -3.20 4.10
C VAL A 27 11.38 -1.86 3.52
N HIS A 28 10.47 -0.93 3.25
CA HIS A 28 10.87 0.39 2.75
C HIS A 28 11.75 1.15 3.74
N LEU A 29 11.48 1.03 5.04
CA LEU A 29 12.33 1.60 6.09
C LEU A 29 13.70 0.91 6.14
N TYR A 30 13.73 -0.42 5.99
CA TYR A 30 14.97 -1.19 5.87
C TYR A 30 15.80 -0.74 4.66
N LEU A 31 15.21 -0.61 3.48
CA LEU A 31 15.90 -0.14 2.28
C LEU A 31 16.42 1.29 2.44
N PHE A 32 15.62 2.17 3.05
CA PHE A 32 16.07 3.53 3.37
C PHE A 32 17.31 3.51 4.30
N PHE A 33 17.27 2.76 5.41
CA PHE A 33 18.37 2.78 6.37
C PHE A 33 19.59 1.98 5.90
N ILE A 34 19.40 0.76 5.40
CA ILE A 34 20.50 -0.19 5.17
C ILE A 34 21.10 -0.04 3.78
N GLU A 35 20.29 0.17 2.74
CA GLU A 35 20.81 0.35 1.38
C GLU A 35 21.10 1.83 1.07
N GLY A 36 20.33 2.74 1.67
CA GLY A 36 20.47 4.19 1.50
C GLY A 36 21.42 4.85 2.49
N PHE A 37 20.92 5.11 3.71
CA PHE A 37 21.50 6.04 4.67
C PHE A 37 22.76 5.52 5.39
N LEU A 38 22.74 4.29 5.87
CA LEU A 38 23.85 3.60 6.55
C LEU A 38 24.65 2.70 5.59
N GLY A 39 24.14 2.48 4.38
CA GLY A 39 24.70 1.59 3.39
C GLY A 39 25.89 2.15 2.63
N SER A 40 26.12 1.60 1.44
CA SER A 40 27.19 2.04 0.53
C SER A 40 27.00 3.46 -0.04
N ALA A 41 25.89 4.14 0.30
CA ALA A 41 25.47 5.43 -0.22
C ALA A 41 25.36 5.49 -1.76
N THR A 42 25.23 4.34 -2.43
CA THR A 42 25.05 4.23 -3.89
C THR A 42 23.62 4.56 -4.33
N MET A 43 22.66 4.51 -3.39
CA MET A 43 21.27 4.88 -3.65
C MET A 43 21.13 6.41 -3.79
N LEU A 44 20.65 6.85 -4.95
CA LEU A 44 20.38 8.26 -5.20
C LEU A 44 19.47 8.88 -4.12
N PRO A 45 19.70 10.13 -3.69
CA PRO A 45 18.91 10.77 -2.63
C PRO A 45 17.40 10.75 -2.88
N ILE A 46 16.97 10.82 -4.15
CA ILE A 46 15.55 10.78 -4.49
C ILE A 46 14.91 9.44 -4.10
N TYR A 47 15.59 8.31 -4.27
CA TYR A 47 15.07 7.02 -3.85
C TYR A 47 14.96 6.90 -2.34
N GLN A 48 15.90 7.48 -1.60
CA GLN A 48 15.83 7.54 -0.14
C GLN A 48 14.57 8.28 0.32
N LEU A 49 14.24 9.41 -0.33
CA LEU A 49 13.01 10.15 -0.09
C LEU A 49 11.76 9.33 -0.45
N LEU A 50 11.78 8.59 -1.56
CA LEU A 50 10.67 7.72 -1.96
C LEU A 50 10.48 6.56 -0.98
N PHE A 51 11.56 5.97 -0.46
CA PHE A 51 11.48 4.88 0.51
C PHE A 51 10.94 5.34 1.86
N VAL A 52 11.47 6.44 2.43
CA VAL A 52 10.93 6.99 3.68
C VAL A 52 9.48 7.47 3.49
N GLY A 53 9.17 8.07 2.33
CA GLY A 53 7.82 8.48 1.96
C GLY A 53 6.85 7.29 1.91
N ASN A 54 7.26 6.17 1.31
CA ASN A 54 6.46 4.94 1.30
C ASN A 54 6.25 4.39 2.71
N PHE A 55 7.31 4.31 3.53
CA PHE A 55 7.20 3.89 4.93
C PHE A 55 6.14 4.71 5.68
N LEU A 56 6.21 6.05 5.59
CA LEU A 56 5.27 6.94 6.26
C LEU A 56 3.84 6.77 5.72
N THR A 57 3.70 6.62 4.40
CA THR A 57 2.40 6.49 3.72
C THR A 57 1.70 5.20 4.10
N TYR A 58 2.36 4.04 3.97
CA TYR A 58 1.79 2.75 4.36
C TYR A 58 1.43 2.71 5.84
N THR A 59 2.34 3.16 6.71
CA THR A 59 2.12 3.16 8.17
C THR A 59 0.91 4.03 8.53
N THR A 60 0.87 5.26 8.02
CA THR A 60 -0.20 6.22 8.33
C THR A 60 -1.55 5.72 7.82
N LEU A 61 -1.64 5.28 6.57
CA LEU A 61 -2.90 4.79 6.01
C LEU A 61 -3.37 3.50 6.69
N ALA A 62 -2.46 2.60 7.04
CA ALA A 62 -2.80 1.36 7.76
C ALA A 62 -3.34 1.65 9.17
N ILE A 63 -2.73 2.59 9.90
CA ILE A 63 -3.22 3.05 11.21
C ILE A 63 -4.61 3.67 11.05
N VAL A 64 -4.79 4.61 10.12
CA VAL A 64 -6.07 5.31 9.89
C VAL A 64 -7.19 4.32 9.53
N LEU A 65 -6.90 3.28 8.74
CA LEU A 65 -7.88 2.26 8.39
C LEU A 65 -8.39 1.47 9.61
N ASN A 66 -7.51 1.24 10.59
CA ASN A 66 -7.76 0.38 11.75
C ASN A 66 -8.20 1.14 13.01
N LEU A 67 -8.00 2.46 13.06
CA LEU A 67 -8.42 3.26 14.20
C LEU A 67 -9.95 3.13 14.46
N PRO A 68 -10.37 2.86 15.71
CA PRO A 68 -11.78 2.74 16.09
C PRO A 68 -12.42 4.12 16.33
N VAL A 69 -12.07 5.12 15.52
CA VAL A 69 -12.58 6.50 15.65
C VAL A 69 -13.80 6.68 14.73
N PRO A 70 -15.01 6.98 15.26
CA PRO A 70 -16.23 7.07 14.46
C PRO A 70 -16.16 8.09 13.31
N SER A 71 -15.50 9.24 13.53
CA SER A 71 -15.34 10.27 12.50
C SER A 71 -14.46 9.83 11.32
N LEU A 72 -13.58 8.84 11.52
CA LEU A 72 -12.73 8.27 10.47
C LEU A 72 -13.43 7.15 9.70
N ALA A 73 -14.49 6.56 10.25
CA ALA A 73 -15.18 5.42 9.64
C ALA A 73 -15.71 5.73 8.23
N ARG A 74 -16.11 6.98 7.99
CA ARG A 74 -16.57 7.44 6.66
C ARG A 74 -15.47 7.45 5.59
N TYR A 75 -14.22 7.64 5.99
CA TYR A 75 -13.07 7.73 5.08
C TYR A 75 -12.41 6.39 4.77
N ARG A 76 -12.79 5.31 5.46
CA ARG A 76 -12.22 3.97 5.23
C ARG A 76 -12.15 3.53 3.75
N PRO A 77 -13.16 3.80 2.87
CA PRO A 77 -13.05 3.48 1.45
C PRO A 77 -11.96 4.23 0.74
N VAL A 78 -11.82 5.52 1.06
CA VAL A 78 -10.78 6.38 0.50
C VAL A 78 -9.42 5.86 0.94
N VAL A 79 -9.27 5.55 2.22
CA VAL A 79 -8.03 5.00 2.79
C VAL A 79 -7.67 3.65 2.14
N ARG A 80 -8.63 2.75 1.91
CA ARG A 80 -8.38 1.51 1.16
C ARG A 80 -7.93 1.79 -0.27
N ALA A 81 -8.63 2.66 -0.98
CA ALA A 81 -8.27 3.01 -2.36
C ALA A 81 -6.87 3.63 -2.42
N LEU A 82 -6.49 4.45 -1.44
CA LEU A 82 -5.14 5.01 -1.33
C LEU A 82 -4.08 3.95 -1.05
N LEU A 83 -4.33 2.99 -0.15
CA LEU A 83 -3.41 1.87 0.08
C LEU A 83 -3.22 1.03 -1.19
N ILE A 84 -4.30 0.77 -1.94
CA ILE A 84 -4.23 0.10 -3.24
C ILE A 84 -3.40 0.93 -4.22
N ALA A 85 -3.64 2.25 -4.29
CA ALA A 85 -2.92 3.14 -5.19
C ALA A 85 -1.41 3.14 -4.93
N VAL A 86 -1.01 3.27 -3.67
CA VAL A 86 0.41 3.27 -3.27
C VAL A 86 1.05 1.90 -3.58
N ALA A 87 0.36 0.80 -3.31
CA ALA A 87 0.83 -0.54 -3.68
C ALA A 87 0.98 -0.72 -5.20
N VAL A 88 0.01 -0.28 -5.99
CA VAL A 88 0.12 -0.34 -7.46
C VAL A 88 1.27 0.52 -7.96
N ALA A 89 1.43 1.74 -7.46
CA ALA A 89 2.54 2.61 -7.83
C ALA A 89 3.90 1.99 -7.45
N SER A 90 4.01 1.41 -6.26
CA SER A 90 5.22 0.73 -5.77
C SER A 90 5.57 -0.50 -6.61
N ILE A 91 4.59 -1.31 -6.98
CA ILE A 91 4.78 -2.48 -7.87
C ILE A 91 5.30 -2.03 -9.23
N ILE A 92 4.61 -1.07 -9.87
CA ILE A 92 5.00 -0.60 -11.21
C ILE A 92 6.39 0.03 -11.18
N SER A 93 6.68 0.88 -10.17
CA SER A 93 7.98 1.53 -10.03
C SER A 93 9.13 0.52 -9.89
N TYR A 94 8.92 -0.54 -9.11
CA TYR A 94 9.93 -1.59 -8.91
C TYR A 94 10.30 -2.29 -10.23
N PHE A 95 9.30 -2.73 -10.99
CA PHE A 95 9.54 -3.40 -12.28
C PHE A 95 10.06 -2.44 -13.35
N TYR A 96 9.66 -1.17 -13.30
CA TYR A 96 10.14 -0.14 -14.22
C TYR A 96 11.62 0.18 -14.00
N VAL A 97 12.07 0.32 -12.75
CA VAL A 97 13.48 0.55 -12.41
C VAL A 97 14.35 -0.67 -12.74
N GLY A 98 13.77 -1.88 -12.73
CA GLY A 98 14.41 -3.09 -13.21
C GLY A 98 15.51 -3.66 -12.30
N VAL A 99 15.64 -3.13 -11.08
CA VAL A 99 16.56 -3.65 -10.06
C VAL A 99 15.82 -4.72 -9.25
N THR A 100 15.76 -5.93 -9.79
CA THR A 100 15.06 -7.05 -9.15
C THR A 100 15.97 -7.80 -8.19
N ASP A 101 15.51 -7.99 -6.96
CA ASP A 101 16.17 -8.80 -5.95
C ASP A 101 15.13 -9.58 -5.11
N THR A 102 15.61 -10.55 -4.32
CA THR A 102 14.74 -11.41 -3.50
C THR A 102 13.86 -10.60 -2.53
N THR A 103 14.40 -9.54 -1.94
CA THR A 103 13.67 -8.72 -0.95
C THR A 103 12.57 -7.91 -1.64
N GLY A 104 12.87 -7.30 -2.78
CA GLY A 104 11.93 -6.59 -3.63
C GLY A 104 10.81 -7.50 -4.12
N ASP A 105 11.13 -8.68 -4.64
CA ASP A 105 10.16 -9.64 -5.17
C ASP A 105 9.20 -10.13 -4.08
N VAL A 106 9.72 -10.50 -2.91
CA VAL A 106 8.89 -10.87 -1.75
C VAL A 106 7.98 -9.71 -1.34
N THR A 107 8.50 -8.48 -1.35
CA THR A 107 7.70 -7.28 -1.04
C THR A 107 6.58 -7.07 -2.05
N LYS A 108 6.81 -7.30 -3.34
CA LYS A 108 5.76 -7.20 -4.36
C LYS A 108 4.65 -8.24 -4.15
N ILE A 109 5.01 -9.46 -3.72
CA ILE A 109 4.02 -10.48 -3.34
C ILE A 109 3.16 -10.00 -2.16
N ILE A 110 3.79 -9.42 -1.13
CA ILE A 110 3.08 -8.85 0.04
C ILE A 110 2.12 -7.73 -0.40
N GLU A 111 2.53 -6.85 -1.30
CA GLU A 111 1.70 -5.77 -1.82
C GLU A 111 0.50 -6.29 -2.64
N VAL A 112 0.69 -7.33 -3.46
CA VAL A 112 -0.41 -7.99 -4.18
C VAL A 112 -1.41 -8.62 -3.21
N LEU A 113 -0.93 -9.26 -2.16
CA LEU A 113 -1.78 -9.81 -1.09
C LEU A 113 -2.52 -8.69 -0.33
N LEU A 114 -1.87 -7.56 -0.09
CA LEU A 114 -2.48 -6.39 0.52
C LEU A 114 -3.63 -5.85 -0.34
N ILE A 115 -3.40 -5.65 -1.64
CA ILE A 115 -4.45 -5.22 -2.59
C ILE A 115 -5.64 -6.19 -2.56
N SER A 116 -5.35 -7.49 -2.56
CA SER A 116 -6.37 -8.54 -2.51
C SER A 116 -7.21 -8.45 -1.23
N LEU A 117 -6.57 -8.37 -0.05
CA LEU A 117 -7.27 -8.23 1.23
C LEU A 117 -8.11 -6.95 1.32
N LEU A 118 -7.59 -5.81 0.84
CA LEU A 118 -8.33 -4.54 0.83
C LEU A 118 -9.57 -4.61 -0.06
N THR A 119 -9.46 -5.30 -1.20
CA THR A 119 -10.57 -5.52 -2.13
C THR A 119 -11.63 -6.43 -1.50
N VAL A 120 -11.21 -7.52 -0.85
CA VAL A 120 -12.13 -8.42 -0.14
C VAL A 120 -12.80 -7.72 1.05
N ASP A 121 -12.08 -6.92 1.84
CA ASP A 121 -12.69 -6.13 2.94
C ASP A 121 -13.75 -5.17 2.41
N ALA A 122 -13.50 -4.51 1.27
CA ALA A 122 -14.49 -3.65 0.62
C ALA A 122 -15.74 -4.44 0.21
N GLY A 123 -15.56 -5.66 -0.32
CA GLY A 123 -16.65 -6.56 -0.70
C GLY A 123 -17.48 -7.04 0.48
N VAL A 124 -16.82 -7.47 1.56
CA VAL A 124 -17.49 -7.91 2.80
C VAL A 124 -18.21 -6.76 3.48
N ALA A 125 -17.62 -5.57 3.49
CA ALA A 125 -18.19 -4.41 4.18
C ALA A 125 -19.33 -3.72 3.41
N ARG A 126 -19.33 -3.76 2.07
CA ARG A 126 -20.21 -2.93 1.22
C ARG A 126 -20.70 -3.59 -0.07
N GLY A 127 -20.37 -4.84 -0.32
CA GLY A 127 -20.77 -5.60 -1.50
C GLY A 127 -19.79 -5.50 -2.68
N MET A 128 -20.01 -6.38 -3.67
CA MET A 128 -19.12 -6.59 -4.83
C MET A 128 -18.85 -5.33 -5.65
N ALA A 129 -19.88 -4.51 -5.88
CA ALA A 129 -19.75 -3.27 -6.64
C ALA A 129 -18.77 -2.28 -5.98
N SER A 130 -18.80 -2.20 -4.64
CA SER A 130 -17.86 -1.37 -3.89
C SER A 130 -16.44 -1.94 -3.91
N ALA A 131 -16.29 -3.27 -3.93
CA ALA A 131 -14.98 -3.90 -4.08
C ALA A 131 -14.35 -3.56 -5.44
N ALA A 132 -15.10 -3.76 -6.52
CA ALA A 132 -14.66 -3.45 -7.87
C ALA A 132 -14.32 -1.96 -8.02
N ALA A 133 -15.21 -1.07 -7.54
CA ALA A 133 -14.98 0.37 -7.61
C ALA A 133 -13.68 0.79 -6.89
N GLN A 134 -13.44 0.30 -5.68
CA GLN A 134 -12.24 0.65 -4.92
C GLN A 134 -10.96 0.08 -5.55
N LEU A 135 -11.01 -1.14 -6.09
CA LEU A 135 -9.89 -1.72 -6.82
C LEU A 135 -9.55 -0.89 -8.06
N VAL A 136 -10.56 -0.57 -8.89
CA VAL A 136 -10.37 0.20 -10.13
C VAL A 136 -9.88 1.62 -9.82
N ILE A 137 -10.53 2.32 -8.89
CA ILE A 137 -10.13 3.68 -8.49
C ILE A 137 -8.72 3.66 -7.90
N GLY A 138 -8.42 2.70 -7.01
CA GLY A 138 -7.10 2.56 -6.41
C GLY A 138 -6.02 2.28 -7.47
N ALA A 139 -6.24 1.31 -8.36
CA ALA A 139 -5.30 0.97 -9.41
C ALA A 139 -5.07 2.13 -10.39
N ALA A 140 -6.13 2.80 -10.83
CA ALA A 140 -6.03 3.98 -11.69
C ALA A 140 -5.25 5.11 -11.00
N ALA A 141 -5.56 5.39 -9.73
CA ALA A 141 -4.82 6.38 -8.95
C ALA A 141 -3.34 6.00 -8.76
N GLY A 142 -3.04 4.71 -8.57
CA GLY A 142 -1.67 4.21 -8.50
C GLY A 142 -0.89 4.37 -9.80
N ILE A 143 -1.53 4.09 -10.94
CA ILE A 143 -0.95 4.34 -12.26
C ILE A 143 -0.68 5.84 -12.46
N VAL A 144 -1.65 6.71 -12.13
CA VAL A 144 -1.47 8.17 -12.20
C VAL A 144 -0.33 8.63 -11.29
N MET A 145 -0.23 8.09 -10.09
CA MET A 145 0.86 8.38 -9.16
C MET A 145 2.21 8.00 -9.77
N PHE A 146 2.35 6.78 -10.29
CA PHE A 146 3.56 6.34 -11.01
C PHE A 146 3.91 7.27 -12.17
N LEU A 147 2.95 7.57 -13.05
CA LEU A 147 3.16 8.46 -14.19
C LEU A 147 3.57 9.87 -13.74
N THR A 148 3.03 10.35 -12.63
CA THR A 148 3.41 11.65 -12.06
C THR A 148 4.86 11.62 -11.59
N LEU A 149 5.27 10.57 -10.87
CA LEU A 149 6.67 10.39 -10.45
C LEU A 149 7.61 10.33 -11.66
N LEU A 150 7.21 9.63 -12.73
CA LEU A 150 7.96 9.53 -13.96
C LEU A 150 8.11 10.88 -14.68
N VAL A 151 7.00 11.61 -14.88
CA VAL A 151 7.01 12.92 -15.57
C VAL A 151 7.79 13.98 -14.79
N LEU A 152 7.78 13.90 -13.46
CA LEU A 152 8.56 14.80 -12.59
C LEU A 152 10.05 14.41 -12.50
N GLY A 153 10.50 13.35 -13.19
CA GLY A 153 11.89 12.89 -13.14
C GLY A 153 12.30 12.31 -11.79
N LEU A 154 11.33 11.82 -11.00
CA LEU A 154 11.58 11.18 -9.71
C LEU A 154 11.83 9.66 -9.86
N LEU A 155 11.60 9.12 -11.06
CA LEU A 155 12.01 7.79 -11.51
C LEU A 155 12.88 7.97 -12.78
N PRO A 156 13.98 7.22 -12.95
CA PRO A 156 14.94 7.37 -14.05
C PRO A 156 14.43 6.88 -15.41
#